data_AF-A0A8T0AC70-F1
#
_entry.id   AF-A0A8T0AC70-F1
#
_cell.length_a   1.000
_cell.length_b   1.000
_cell.length_c   1.000
_cell.angle_alpha   90.00
_cell.angle_beta   90.00
_cell.angle_gamma   90.00
#
_symmetry.space_group_name_H-M   'P 1'
#
loop_
_entity.id
_entity.type
_entity.pdbx_description
1 polymer ?
#
loop_
_entity_poly.entity_id
_entity_poly.type
_entity_poly.pdbx_seq_one_letter_code
_entity_poly.pdbx_strand_id
1 'polypeptide(L)'
;MADLSTISNRLELKCIGEREFQFLREYCAIIKPLTVALDILQGEENCYYGTLLPTIEVLMSKLLEIKEGLIIATGLPDAYHLESNDAILAAVTLPMFKLRWLRDQRKKEMVKGMLTAECHKLIPHPGPVQQAVKMPVSPTTPDSSSFNVQDFFCFEEADDTYNTVETELMTYLRTAETGMEILKQFPTIKEISLKKNAATPSSAPVERLFSLGSLVLSPKRNKLSDQRFERLLLM
;
A
#
# COMPACT_ATOMS: atom_id res chain seq x y z
N MET A 1 13.33 -42.35 -7.75
CA MET A 1 14.80 -42.48 -7.61
C MET A 1 15.38 -43.52 -8.57
N ALA A 2 14.87 -44.76 -8.58
CA ALA A 2 15.39 -45.84 -9.45
C ALA A 2 15.41 -45.48 -10.96
N ASP A 3 14.40 -44.78 -11.47
CA ASP A 3 14.37 -44.40 -12.89
C ASP A 3 15.38 -43.30 -13.25
N LEU A 4 15.55 -42.30 -12.38
CA LEU A 4 16.46 -41.17 -12.65
C LEU A 4 17.92 -41.60 -12.55
N SER A 5 18.27 -42.47 -11.60
CA SER A 5 19.61 -43.02 -11.48
C SER A 5 19.95 -43.95 -12.64
N THR A 6 18.99 -44.75 -13.10
CA THR A 6 19.15 -45.61 -14.28
C THR A 6 19.39 -44.78 -15.55
N ILE A 7 18.66 -43.68 -15.72
CA ILE A 7 18.85 -42.75 -16.84
C ILE A 7 20.20 -42.04 -16.76
N SER A 8 20.58 -41.48 -15.60
CA SER A 8 21.89 -40.83 -15.41
C SER A 8 23.06 -41.78 -15.71
N ASN A 9 22.97 -43.03 -15.27
CA ASN A 9 24.00 -44.04 -15.53
C ASN A 9 24.10 -44.38 -17.03
N ARG A 10 22.97 -44.46 -17.74
CA ARG A 10 22.95 -44.69 -19.19
C ARG A 10 23.47 -43.51 -20.01
N LEU A 11 23.39 -42.30 -19.46
CA LEU A 11 23.86 -41.06 -20.09
C LEU A 11 25.27 -40.65 -19.62
N GLU A 12 25.92 -41.46 -18.78
CA GLU A 12 27.23 -41.15 -18.17
C GLU A 12 27.25 -39.83 -17.39
N LEU A 13 26.11 -39.44 -16.82
CA LEU A 13 25.93 -38.22 -16.03
C LEU A 13 26.02 -38.52 -14.52
N LYS A 14 26.57 -37.57 -13.76
CA LYS A 14 26.54 -37.61 -12.30
C LYS A 14 25.08 -37.60 -11.83
N CYS A 15 24.67 -38.65 -11.10
CA CYS A 15 23.34 -38.73 -10.51
C CYS A 15 23.18 -37.73 -9.36
N ILE A 16 21.99 -37.14 -9.24
CA ILE A 16 21.61 -36.31 -8.10
C ILE A 16 21.54 -37.20 -6.86
N GLY A 17 22.31 -36.88 -5.82
CA GLY A 17 22.29 -37.58 -4.55
C GLY A 17 21.06 -37.24 -3.70
N GLU A 18 20.75 -38.06 -2.69
CA GLU A 18 19.59 -37.81 -1.80
C GLU A 18 19.66 -36.44 -1.11
N ARG A 19 20.85 -36.00 -0.71
CA ARG A 19 21.05 -34.66 -0.12
C ARG A 19 20.77 -33.53 -1.12
N GLU A 20 21.23 -33.67 -2.35
CA GLU A 20 20.98 -32.68 -3.41
C GLU A 20 19.48 -32.64 -3.75
N PHE A 21 18.82 -33.81 -3.79
CA PHE A 21 17.38 -33.90 -4.00
C PHE A 21 16.58 -33.28 -2.85
N GLN A 22 16.98 -33.53 -1.60
CA GLN A 22 16.38 -32.91 -0.42
C GLN A 22 16.53 -31.39 -0.46
N PHE A 23 17.72 -30.88 -0.82
CA PHE A 23 17.94 -29.45 -1.00
C PHE A 23 17.00 -28.86 -2.05
N LEU A 24 16.83 -29.52 -3.21
CA LEU A 24 15.91 -29.05 -4.25
C LEU A 24 14.45 -29.02 -3.78
N ARG A 25 14.02 -30.00 -2.99
CA ARG A 25 12.68 -30.00 -2.38
C ARG A 25 12.48 -28.80 -1.46
N GLU A 26 13.45 -28.56 -0.57
CA GLU A 26 13.44 -27.42 0.36
C GLU A 26 13.47 -26.09 -0.39
N TYR A 27 14.34 -25.96 -1.39
CA TYR A 27 14.43 -24.79 -2.26
C TYR A 27 13.10 -24.47 -2.93
N CYS A 28 12.44 -25.47 -3.54
CA CYS A 28 11.13 -25.29 -4.15
C CYS A 28 10.07 -24.85 -3.13
N ALA A 29 10.12 -25.36 -1.90
CA ALA A 29 9.19 -24.97 -0.84
C ALA A 29 9.36 -23.49 -0.47
N ILE A 30 10.60 -23.00 -0.39
CA ILE A 30 10.95 -21.61 -0.07
C ILE A 30 10.59 -20.67 -1.23
N ILE A 31 10.91 -21.06 -2.47
CA ILE A 31 10.70 -20.23 -3.64
C ILE A 31 9.21 -20.06 -3.97
N LYS A 32 8.37 -21.06 -3.72
CA LYS A 32 6.94 -21.00 -4.04
C LYS A 32 6.21 -19.78 -3.44
N PRO A 33 6.28 -19.46 -2.12
CA PRO A 33 5.68 -18.24 -1.59
C PRO A 33 6.38 -16.97 -2.09
N LEU A 34 7.69 -17.03 -2.38
CA LEU A 34 8.44 -15.90 -2.94
C LEU A 34 7.94 -15.54 -4.35
N THR A 35 7.73 -16.53 -5.22
CA THR A 35 7.21 -16.29 -6.58
C THR A 35 5.80 -15.72 -6.53
N VAL A 36 4.94 -16.22 -5.63
CA VAL A 36 3.60 -15.64 -5.44
C VAL A 36 3.66 -14.19 -4.99
N ALA A 37 4.57 -13.86 -4.06
CA ALA A 37 4.77 -12.47 -3.63
C ALA A 37 5.28 -11.59 -4.77
N LEU A 38 6.20 -12.09 -5.60
CA LEU A 38 6.67 -11.38 -6.79
C LEU A 38 5.54 -11.17 -7.79
N ASP A 39 4.72 -12.17 -8.09
CA ASP A 39 3.58 -12.06 -9.00
C ASP A 39 2.58 -10.99 -8.54
N ILE A 40 2.34 -10.89 -7.22
CA ILE A 40 1.48 -9.84 -6.64
C ILE A 40 2.11 -8.45 -6.82
N LEU A 41 3.39 -8.28 -6.50
CA LEU A 41 4.05 -6.97 -6.52
C LEU A 41 4.47 -6.50 -7.92
N GLN A 42 4.66 -7.43 -8.85
CA GLN A 42 5.10 -7.18 -10.23
C GLN A 42 3.97 -7.32 -11.25
N GLY A 43 2.74 -7.53 -10.76
CA GLY A 43 1.53 -7.55 -11.58
C GLY A 43 1.26 -6.21 -12.25
N GLU A 44 0.42 -6.25 -13.29
CA GLU A 44 0.02 -5.06 -14.05
C GLU A 44 -1.32 -4.50 -13.57
N GLU A 45 -2.20 -5.36 -13.08
CA GLU A 45 -3.49 -4.99 -12.51
C GLU A 45 -3.41 -4.84 -11.00
N ASN A 46 -4.10 -3.83 -10.45
CA ASN A 46 -4.22 -3.59 -9.00
C ASN A 46 -2.88 -3.49 -8.25
N CYS A 47 -1.81 -3.06 -8.94
CA CYS A 47 -0.44 -2.90 -8.42
C CYS A 47 -0.26 -1.61 -7.60
N TYR A 48 -1.16 -1.38 -6.64
CA TYR A 48 -1.10 -0.23 -5.74
C TYR A 48 0.07 -0.34 -4.77
N TYR A 49 0.76 0.77 -4.47
CA TYR A 49 1.88 0.75 -3.50
C TYR A 49 1.51 0.09 -2.16
N GLY A 50 0.28 0.25 -1.68
CA GLY A 50 -0.22 -0.32 -0.44
C GLY A 50 -0.32 -1.84 -0.42
N THR A 51 -0.13 -2.55 -1.53
CA THR A 51 0.05 -4.01 -1.54
C THR A 51 1.41 -4.46 -1.03
N LEU A 52 2.41 -3.57 -0.98
CA LEU A 52 3.79 -3.90 -0.60
C LEU A 52 3.88 -4.52 0.80
N LEU A 53 3.54 -3.76 1.85
CA LEU A 53 3.72 -4.23 3.23
C LEU A 53 2.86 -5.46 3.55
N PRO A 54 1.56 -5.52 3.19
CA PRO A 54 0.76 -6.72 3.41
C PRO A 54 1.36 -7.97 2.77
N THR A 55 1.91 -7.84 1.55
CA THR A 55 2.53 -8.98 0.84
C THR A 55 3.81 -9.43 1.54
N ILE A 56 4.67 -8.50 1.96
CA ILE A 56 5.91 -8.81 2.68
C ILE A 56 5.61 -9.44 4.05
N GLU A 57 4.65 -8.91 4.81
CA GLU A 57 4.26 -9.45 6.12
C GLU A 57 3.75 -10.91 6.01
N VAL A 58 2.92 -11.19 5.01
CA VAL A 58 2.40 -12.55 4.74
C VAL A 58 3.53 -13.46 4.25
N LEU A 59 4.41 -12.97 3.38
CA LEU A 59 5.57 -13.72 2.91
C LEU A 59 6.48 -14.11 4.07
N MET A 60 6.86 -13.15 4.93
CA MET A 60 7.71 -13.41 6.10
C MET A 60 7.09 -14.46 7.02
N SER A 61 5.80 -14.34 7.28
CA SER A 61 5.07 -15.33 8.10
C SER A 61 5.16 -16.74 7.52
N LYS A 62 4.93 -16.88 6.21
CA LYS A 62 5.01 -18.18 5.52
C LYS A 62 6.43 -18.74 5.49
N LEU A 63 7.43 -17.89 5.27
CA LEU A 63 8.83 -18.30 5.27
C LEU A 63 9.30 -18.76 6.65
N LEU A 64 8.82 -18.11 7.71
CA LEU A 64 9.10 -18.50 9.08
C LEU A 64 8.50 -19.88 9.42
N GLU A 65 7.26 -20.14 8.99
CA GLU A 65 6.61 -21.44 9.13
C GLU A 65 7.39 -22.55 8.39
N ILE A 66 7.91 -22.26 7.20
CA ILE A 66 8.73 -23.22 6.42
C ILE A 66 10.07 -23.45 7.12
N LYS A 67 10.67 -22.41 7.70
CA LYS A 67 12.01 -22.44 8.31
C LYS A 67 12.14 -23.53 9.38
N GLU A 68 11.08 -23.79 10.14
CA GLU A 68 11.05 -24.86 11.17
C GLU A 68 11.26 -26.27 10.61
N GLY A 69 10.93 -26.49 9.33
CA GLY A 69 11.05 -27.79 8.66
C GLY A 69 12.28 -27.97 7.76
N LEU A 70 13.17 -26.96 7.67
CA LEU A 70 14.33 -27.01 6.78
C LEU A 70 15.51 -27.73 7.45
N ILE A 71 16.18 -28.60 6.69
CA ILE A 71 17.34 -29.37 7.17
C ILE A 71 18.63 -28.87 6.50
N ILE A 72 18.55 -28.47 5.23
CA ILE A 72 19.72 -28.13 4.40
C ILE A 72 19.69 -26.65 3.99
N ALA A 73 18.54 -26.12 3.58
CA ALA A 73 18.40 -24.75 3.07
C ALA A 73 18.13 -23.71 4.16
N THR A 74 18.85 -23.78 5.29
CA THR A 74 18.54 -22.99 6.51
C THR A 74 18.90 -21.50 6.43
N GLY A 75 19.63 -21.08 5.39
CA GLY A 75 20.11 -19.70 5.21
C GLY A 75 19.05 -18.69 4.76
N LEU A 76 17.81 -18.80 5.22
CA LEU A 76 16.81 -17.78 4.95
C LEU A 76 17.11 -16.48 5.70
N PRO A 77 16.96 -15.31 5.06
CA PRO A 77 17.04 -14.03 5.76
C PRO A 77 15.92 -13.94 6.81
N ASP A 78 16.27 -13.44 8.00
CA ASP A 78 15.36 -13.43 9.14
C ASP A 78 14.23 -12.38 9.03
N ALA A 79 14.42 -11.32 8.25
CA ALA A 79 13.37 -10.35 7.95
C ALA A 79 13.76 -9.42 6.80
N TYR A 80 12.78 -9.03 5.99
CA TYR A 80 12.88 -7.84 5.15
C TYR A 80 12.29 -6.67 5.94
N HIS A 81 13.16 -5.81 6.48
CA HIS A 81 12.73 -4.65 7.27
C HIS A 81 12.37 -3.49 6.35
N LEU A 82 11.12 -3.47 5.87
CA LEU A 82 10.56 -2.38 5.09
C LEU A 82 9.64 -1.55 5.97
N GLU A 83 10.17 -0.46 6.54
CA GLU A 83 9.40 0.49 7.33
C GLU A 83 9.40 1.85 6.64
N SER A 84 8.24 2.19 6.06
CA SER A 84 7.99 3.50 5.46
C SER A 84 6.59 3.96 5.86
N ASN A 85 6.51 5.19 6.39
CA ASN A 85 5.22 5.80 6.75
C ASN A 85 4.29 5.86 5.54
N ASP A 86 4.82 6.12 4.35
CA ASP A 86 4.02 6.17 3.12
C ASP A 86 3.50 4.78 2.73
N ALA A 87 4.31 3.73 2.89
CA ALA A 87 3.88 2.37 2.61
C ALA A 87 2.80 1.90 3.61
N ILE A 88 2.93 2.31 4.88
CA ILE A 88 1.93 2.05 5.93
C ILE A 88 0.61 2.75 5.59
N LEU A 89 0.66 4.05 5.28
CA LEU A 89 -0.51 4.84 4.91
C LEU A 89 -1.17 4.32 3.63
N ALA A 90 -0.37 3.93 2.62
CA ALA A 90 -0.87 3.31 1.40
C ALA A 90 -1.64 2.00 1.71
N ALA A 91 -1.06 1.12 2.55
CA ALA A 91 -1.67 -0.16 2.89
C ALA A 91 -2.98 -0.02 3.69
N VAL A 92 -3.01 0.87 4.69
CA VAL A 92 -4.22 1.05 5.53
C VAL A 92 -5.37 1.73 4.78
N THR A 93 -5.07 2.56 3.78
CA THR A 93 -6.07 3.23 2.94
C THR A 93 -6.56 2.39 1.77
N LEU A 94 -6.06 1.16 1.60
CA LEU A 94 -6.62 0.17 0.67
C LEU A 94 -7.72 -0.65 1.37
N PRO A 95 -8.96 -0.67 0.85
CA PRO A 95 -10.08 -1.35 1.51
C PRO A 95 -9.89 -2.86 1.69
N MET A 96 -9.12 -3.50 0.82
CA MET A 96 -8.79 -4.93 0.92
C MET A 96 -8.02 -5.26 2.20
N PHE A 97 -7.10 -4.38 2.61
CA PHE A 97 -6.17 -4.66 3.72
C PHE A 97 -6.60 -3.95 5.00
N LYS A 98 -6.81 -2.63 4.98
CA LYS A 98 -7.05 -1.81 6.17
C LYS A 98 -6.03 -2.15 7.27
N LEU A 99 -6.51 -2.68 8.41
CA LEU A 99 -5.67 -3.15 9.52
C LEU A 99 -5.53 -4.68 9.58
N ARG A 100 -6.12 -5.43 8.65
CA ARG A 100 -6.20 -6.90 8.67
C ARG A 100 -4.85 -7.58 8.49
N TRP A 101 -3.92 -6.92 7.80
CA TRP A 101 -2.57 -7.43 7.56
C TRP A 101 -1.66 -7.33 8.79
N LEU A 102 -2.03 -6.54 9.79
CA LEU A 102 -1.28 -6.40 11.04
C LEU A 102 -1.76 -7.43 12.07
N ARG A 103 -0.82 -8.14 12.71
CA ARG A 103 -1.13 -9.07 13.81
C ARG A 103 -1.12 -8.37 15.17
N ASP A 104 -0.12 -7.53 15.40
CA ASP A 104 0.09 -6.83 16.67
C ASP A 104 -0.91 -5.68 16.87
N GLN A 105 -1.63 -5.72 18.00
CA GLN A 105 -2.60 -4.68 18.37
C GLN A 105 -1.94 -3.31 18.60
N ARG A 106 -0.74 -3.26 19.17
CA ARG A 106 0.00 -2.00 19.36
C ARG A 106 0.33 -1.36 18.02
N LYS A 107 0.77 -2.17 17.04
CA LYS A 107 0.99 -1.69 15.66
C LYS A 107 -0.30 -1.19 15.04
N LYS A 108 -1.44 -1.87 15.25
CA LYS A 108 -2.74 -1.39 14.76
C LYS A 108 -3.10 -0.02 15.32
N GLU A 109 -2.95 0.20 16.62
CA GLU A 109 -3.23 1.51 17.23
C GLU A 109 -2.26 2.58 16.73
N MET A 110 -0.97 2.26 16.56
CA MET A 110 0.01 3.17 15.96
C MET A 110 -0.39 3.59 14.54
N VAL A 111 -0.76 2.63 13.69
CA VAL A 111 -1.18 2.90 12.30
C VAL A 111 -2.47 3.71 12.25
N LYS A 112 -3.43 3.46 13.16
CA LYS A 112 -4.62 4.31 13.29
C LYS A 112 -4.23 5.75 13.62
N GLY A 113 -3.38 5.96 14.64
CA GLY A 113 -2.92 7.29 15.02
C GLY A 113 -2.21 8.03 13.88
N MET A 114 -1.39 7.31 13.10
CA MET A 114 -0.76 7.86 11.89
C MET A 114 -1.79 8.28 10.84
N LEU A 115 -2.80 7.45 10.58
CA LEU A 115 -3.84 7.75 9.61
C LEU A 115 -4.70 8.93 10.08
N THR A 116 -5.08 9.00 11.36
CA THR A 116 -5.78 10.16 11.95
C THR A 116 -4.98 11.44 11.76
N ALA A 117 -3.68 11.41 12.09
CA ALA A 117 -2.80 12.56 11.91
C ALA A 117 -2.68 12.99 10.44
N GLU A 118 -2.66 12.04 9.50
CA GLU A 118 -2.64 12.36 8.06
C GLU A 118 -3.97 12.95 7.58
N CYS A 119 -5.11 12.45 8.07
CA CYS A 119 -6.42 13.02 7.79
C CYS A 119 -6.54 14.46 8.28
N HIS A 120 -6.03 14.77 9.48
CA HIS A 120 -6.06 16.13 10.04
C HIS A 120 -5.24 17.13 9.22
N LYS A 121 -4.20 16.69 8.50
CA LYS A 121 -3.44 17.57 7.59
C LYS A 121 -4.24 18.04 6.39
N LEU A 122 -5.35 17.36 6.06
CA LEU A 122 -6.22 17.72 4.94
C LEU A 122 -7.32 18.71 5.36
N ILE A 123 -7.51 18.93 6.67
CA ILE A 123 -8.42 19.96 7.16
C ILE A 123 -7.79 21.33 6.85
N PRO A 124 -8.47 22.20 6.09
CA PRO A 124 -7.98 23.55 5.86
C PRO A 124 -7.85 24.28 7.19
N HIS A 125 -6.64 24.65 7.59
CA HIS A 125 -6.49 25.62 8.66
C HIS A 125 -7.14 26.94 8.21
N PRO A 126 -7.99 27.58 9.03
CA PRO A 126 -8.30 28.98 8.81
C PRO A 126 -6.97 29.72 8.93
N GLY A 127 -6.44 30.20 7.79
CA GLY A 127 -5.29 31.11 7.79
C GLY A 127 -5.60 32.33 8.65
N PRO A 128 -4.58 33.09 9.10
CA PRO A 128 -4.80 34.29 9.88
C PRO A 128 -5.70 35.23 9.07
N VAL A 129 -6.95 35.34 9.51
CA VAL A 129 -7.93 36.27 8.96
C VAL A 129 -7.31 37.65 9.18
N GLN A 130 -6.86 38.30 8.10
CA GLN A 130 -6.69 39.74 8.11
C GLN A 130 -8.04 40.29 8.55
N GLN A 131 -8.08 40.87 9.74
CA GLN A 131 -9.23 41.59 10.27
C GLN A 131 -9.62 42.66 9.25
N ALA A 132 -10.56 42.32 8.37
CA ALA A 132 -11.38 43.32 7.74
C ALA A 132 -12.19 43.95 8.87
N VAL A 133 -11.74 45.12 9.29
CA VAL A 133 -12.38 46.00 10.27
C VAL A 133 -13.86 46.11 9.92
N LYS A 134 -14.72 45.35 10.61
CA LYS A 134 -16.15 45.63 10.66
C LYS A 134 -16.30 46.88 11.51
N MET A 135 -16.44 48.02 10.84
CA MET A 135 -16.90 49.25 11.49
C MET A 135 -18.25 48.99 12.18
N PRO A 136 -18.47 49.45 13.42
CA PRO A 136 -19.77 49.40 14.04
C PRO A 136 -20.64 50.50 13.45
N VAL A 137 -21.65 50.12 12.65
CA VAL A 137 -22.77 50.99 12.31
C VAL A 137 -23.78 50.85 13.44
N SER A 138 -23.93 51.89 14.24
CA SER A 138 -25.01 52.04 15.20
C SER A 138 -26.36 52.11 14.47
N PRO A 139 -27.41 51.48 15.01
CA PRO A 139 -28.70 52.15 15.03
C PRO A 139 -29.22 52.30 16.45
N THR A 140 -29.83 53.46 16.63
CA THR A 140 -30.41 54.02 17.84
C THR A 140 -31.71 53.31 18.25
N THR A 141 -31.86 53.13 19.57
CA THR A 141 -33.08 53.02 20.40
C THR A 141 -33.84 51.70 20.57
N PRO A 142 -34.42 51.48 21.78
CA PRO A 142 -34.81 50.20 22.34
C PRO A 142 -36.31 49.94 22.23
N ASP A 143 -36.71 48.66 22.13
CA ASP A 143 -37.85 48.07 22.86
C ASP A 143 -38.25 46.74 22.23
N SER A 144 -37.75 45.64 22.81
CA SER A 144 -38.46 44.37 22.98
C SER A 144 -37.50 43.36 23.57
N SER A 145 -37.58 43.18 24.88
CA SER A 145 -36.87 42.15 25.63
C SER A 145 -37.48 40.75 25.37
N SER A 146 -37.38 40.26 24.13
CA SER A 146 -37.36 38.81 23.96
C SER A 146 -35.94 38.36 24.26
N PHE A 147 -35.69 37.96 25.51
CA PHE A 147 -34.50 37.18 25.83
C PHE A 147 -34.47 35.99 24.88
N ASN A 148 -33.61 36.05 23.86
CA ASN A 148 -33.45 34.93 22.97
C ASN A 148 -32.70 33.86 23.77
N VAL A 149 -33.40 32.79 24.12
CA VAL A 149 -32.86 31.70 24.95
C VAL A 149 -31.63 31.06 24.28
N GLN A 150 -31.52 31.11 22.93
CA GLN A 150 -30.31 30.70 22.22
C GLN A 150 -29.09 31.55 22.56
N ASP A 151 -29.26 32.84 22.84
CA ASP A 151 -28.15 33.76 23.19
C ASP A 151 -27.67 33.52 24.65
N PHE A 152 -28.53 32.96 25.50
CA PHE A 152 -28.17 32.52 26.86
C PHE A 152 -27.36 31.21 26.88
N PHE A 153 -27.56 30.34 25.88
CA PHE A 153 -26.85 29.07 25.70
C PHE A 153 -25.90 29.12 24.50
N CYS A 154 -25.12 30.19 24.37
CA CYS A 154 -24.05 30.28 23.39
C CYS A 154 -22.87 29.42 23.84
N PHE A 155 -22.93 28.11 23.56
CA PHE A 155 -21.80 27.21 23.74
C PHE A 155 -20.81 27.45 22.60
N GLU A 156 -19.51 27.45 22.89
CA GLU A 156 -18.49 27.46 21.83
C GLU A 156 -18.78 26.27 20.89
N GLU A 157 -19.06 26.57 19.61
CA GLU A 157 -19.23 25.52 18.60
C GLU A 157 -17.94 24.70 18.60
N ALA A 158 -18.04 23.43 19.00
CA ALA A 158 -16.93 22.51 18.90
C ALA A 158 -16.47 22.45 17.44
N ASP A 159 -15.19 22.18 17.20
CA ASP A 159 -14.65 22.05 15.86
C ASP A 159 -15.21 20.77 15.19
N ASP A 160 -16.45 20.85 14.71
CA ASP A 160 -17.27 19.76 14.19
C ASP A 160 -16.58 19.07 13.01
N THR A 161 -15.67 19.78 12.33
CA THR A 161 -14.87 19.27 11.22
C THR A 161 -13.95 18.12 11.68
N TYR A 162 -13.28 18.26 12.83
CA TYR A 162 -12.39 17.21 13.36
C TYR A 162 -13.20 15.97 13.78
N ASN A 163 -14.32 16.18 14.47
CA ASN A 163 -15.22 15.10 14.86
C ASN A 163 -15.78 14.35 13.63
N THR A 164 -16.04 15.06 12.54
CA THR A 164 -16.51 14.47 11.28
C THR A 164 -15.44 13.60 10.62
N VAL A 165 -14.17 14.03 10.64
CA VAL A 165 -13.05 13.25 10.07
C VAL A 165 -12.75 11.99 10.89
N GLU A 166 -12.76 12.09 12.22
CA GLU A 166 -12.55 10.93 13.08
C GLU A 166 -13.67 9.90 12.95
N THR A 167 -14.93 10.35 12.86
CA THR A 167 -16.07 9.46 12.64
C THR A 167 -16.04 8.79 11.27
N GLU A 168 -15.64 9.50 10.21
CA GLU A 168 -15.40 8.96 8.87
C GLU A 168 -14.37 7.81 8.94
N LEU A 169 -13.20 8.08 9.54
CA LEU A 169 -12.10 7.13 9.69
C LEU A 169 -12.53 5.85 10.42
N MET A 170 -13.18 6.01 11.59
CA MET A 170 -13.61 4.88 12.40
C MET A 170 -14.66 4.04 11.68
N THR A 171 -15.54 4.68 10.91
CA THR A 171 -16.52 3.98 10.08
C THR A 171 -15.83 3.19 8.98
N TYR A 172 -14.91 3.80 8.22
CA TYR A 172 -14.13 3.12 7.17
C TYR A 172 -13.40 1.87 7.68
N LEU A 173 -12.73 1.98 8.84
CA LEU A 173 -11.98 0.88 9.44
C LEU A 173 -12.87 -0.28 9.91
N ARG A 174 -14.13 0.00 10.26
CA ARG A 174 -15.12 -1.01 10.67
C ARG A 174 -15.81 -1.69 9.49
N THR A 175 -15.93 -1.03 8.33
CA THR A 175 -16.65 -1.60 7.20
C THR A 175 -16.01 -2.89 6.69
N ALA A 176 -16.84 -3.91 6.41
CA ALA A 176 -16.38 -5.21 5.96
C ALA A 176 -15.98 -5.25 4.47
N GLU A 177 -16.56 -4.39 3.65
CA GLU A 177 -16.32 -4.31 2.21
C GLU A 177 -14.86 -4.01 1.86
N THR A 178 -14.39 -4.66 0.79
CA THR A 178 -12.99 -4.67 0.34
C THR A 178 -12.78 -4.10 -1.06
N GLY A 179 -13.85 -3.80 -1.80
CA GLY A 179 -13.77 -3.22 -3.14
C GLY A 179 -13.36 -1.75 -3.10
N MET A 180 -12.71 -1.25 -4.16
CA MET A 180 -12.27 0.15 -4.23
C MET A 180 -13.43 1.16 -4.27
N GLU A 181 -14.61 0.73 -4.70
CA GLU A 181 -15.81 1.57 -4.81
C GLU A 181 -16.24 2.20 -3.48
N ILE A 182 -15.96 1.53 -2.35
CA ILE A 182 -16.27 2.04 -1.01
C ILE A 182 -15.61 3.38 -0.71
N LEU A 183 -14.43 3.66 -1.31
CA LEU A 183 -13.72 4.92 -1.08
C LEU A 183 -14.55 6.14 -1.52
N LYS A 184 -15.55 5.97 -2.39
CA LYS A 184 -16.48 7.06 -2.73
C LYS A 184 -17.28 7.58 -1.54
N GLN A 185 -17.47 6.76 -0.49
CA GLN A 185 -18.17 7.11 0.74
C GLN A 185 -17.27 7.78 1.78
N PHE A 186 -15.94 7.74 1.57
CA PHE A 186 -14.93 8.21 2.51
C PHE A 186 -13.97 9.19 1.80
N PRO A 187 -14.38 10.45 1.57
CA PRO A 187 -13.63 11.39 0.74
C PRO A 187 -12.22 11.67 1.26
N THR A 188 -12.04 11.78 2.58
CA THR A 188 -10.74 12.04 3.21
C THR A 188 -9.80 10.84 3.02
N ILE A 189 -10.31 9.63 3.26
CA ILE A 189 -9.54 8.39 3.08
C ILE A 189 -9.21 8.18 1.59
N LYS A 190 -10.14 8.49 0.69
CA LYS A 190 -9.93 8.39 -0.76
C LYS A 190 -8.82 9.29 -1.23
N GLU A 191 -8.75 10.53 -0.75
CA GLU A 191 -7.69 11.46 -1.11
C GLU A 191 -6.30 10.94 -0.71
N ILE A 192 -6.17 10.46 0.54
CA ILE A 192 -4.92 9.85 1.02
C ILE A 192 -4.59 8.61 0.20
N SER A 193 -5.59 7.75 -0.07
CA SER A 193 -5.43 6.52 -0.85
C SER A 193 -4.87 6.83 -2.24
N LEU A 194 -5.45 7.78 -2.96
CA LEU A 194 -4.98 8.18 -4.29
C LEU A 194 -3.54 8.73 -4.25
N LYS A 195 -3.22 9.55 -3.25
CA LYS A 195 -1.89 10.15 -3.12
C LYS A 195 -0.81 9.11 -2.80
N LYS A 196 -1.09 8.17 -1.90
CA LYS A 196 -0.10 7.20 -1.40
C LYS A 196 -0.02 5.94 -2.26
N ASN A 197 -1.06 5.58 -3.00
CA ASN A 197 -1.10 4.35 -3.82
C ASN A 197 -0.79 4.56 -5.31
N ALA A 198 -0.52 5.79 -5.74
CA ALA A 198 -0.19 6.08 -7.14
C ALA A 198 1.14 5.46 -7.60
N ALA A 199 2.10 5.27 -6.68
CA ALA A 199 3.34 4.59 -6.99
C ALA A 199 3.12 3.09 -7.17
N THR A 200 3.87 2.46 -8.07
CA THR A 200 3.91 1.00 -8.17
C THR A 200 4.88 0.42 -7.14
N PRO A 201 4.59 -0.77 -6.57
CA PRO A 201 5.48 -1.42 -5.61
C PRO A 201 6.72 -2.05 -6.27
N SER A 202 6.78 -2.11 -7.60
CA SER A 202 7.91 -2.65 -8.36
C SER A 202 8.17 -1.88 -9.66
N SER A 203 9.43 -1.90 -10.10
CA SER A 203 9.88 -1.47 -11.44
C SER A 203 9.57 -2.48 -12.54
N ALA A 204 9.18 -3.71 -12.20
CA ALA A 204 8.97 -4.79 -13.17
C ALA A 204 8.05 -4.45 -14.35
N PRO A 205 6.93 -3.71 -14.19
CA PRO A 205 6.13 -3.28 -15.34
C PRO A 205 6.93 -2.41 -16.33
N VAL A 206 7.77 -1.52 -15.81
CA VAL A 206 8.66 -0.67 -16.62
C VAL A 206 9.77 -1.49 -17.27
N GLU A 207 10.37 -2.44 -16.54
CA GLU A 207 11.38 -3.34 -17.09
C GLU A 207 10.83 -4.22 -18.23
N ARG A 208 9.58 -4.68 -18.12
CA ARG A 208 8.89 -5.42 -19.17
C ARG A 208 8.67 -4.56 -20.41
N LEU A 209 8.28 -3.29 -20.22
CA LEU A 209 8.19 -2.32 -21.31
C LEU A 209 9.53 -2.16 -22.02
N PHE A 210 10.64 -1.97 -21.29
CA PHE A 210 11.97 -1.85 -21.88
C PHE A 210 12.49 -3.15 -22.51
N SER A 211 12.08 -4.31 -21.98
CA SER A 211 12.38 -5.61 -22.58
C SER A 211 11.76 -5.71 -23.99
N LEU A 212 10.53 -5.24 -24.17
CA LEU A 212 9.89 -5.10 -25.49
C LEU A 212 10.57 -4.01 -26.34
N GLY A 213 11.18 -3.00 -25.71
CA GLY A 213 11.99 -1.99 -26.39
C GLY A 213 13.11 -2.56 -27.26
N SER A 214 13.60 -3.78 -26.97
CA SER A 214 14.55 -4.49 -27.83
C SER A 214 13.98 -4.85 -29.23
N LEU A 215 12.66 -4.98 -29.36
CA LEU A 215 11.98 -5.16 -30.65
C LEU A 215 11.96 -3.87 -31.47
N VAL A 216 11.93 -2.72 -30.78
CA VAL A 216 11.96 -1.39 -31.39
C VAL A 216 13.38 -1.02 -31.79
N LEU A 217 14.34 -1.14 -30.86
CA LEU A 217 15.77 -0.94 -31.06
C LEU A 217 16.46 -2.23 -31.50
N SER A 218 16.08 -2.72 -32.68
CA SER A 218 16.80 -3.83 -33.32
C SER A 218 18.06 -3.32 -34.03
N PRO A 219 19.09 -4.17 -34.26
CA PRO A 219 20.26 -3.81 -35.06
C PRO A 219 19.93 -3.26 -36.46
N LYS A 220 18.76 -3.63 -37.02
CA LYS A 220 18.28 -3.15 -38.33
C LYS A 220 17.51 -1.81 -38.25
N ARG A 221 17.09 -1.38 -37.06
CA ARG A 221 16.35 -0.14 -36.78
C ARG A 221 17.11 0.80 -35.83
N ASN A 222 18.43 0.63 -35.70
CA ASN A 222 19.29 1.32 -34.75
C ASN A 222 19.53 2.83 -35.02
N LYS A 223 18.90 3.40 -36.06
CA LYS A 223 18.94 4.84 -36.39
C LYS A 223 17.69 5.60 -35.95
N LEU A 224 17.01 5.13 -34.90
CA LEU A 224 15.93 5.89 -34.28
C LEU A 224 16.52 7.00 -33.42
N SER A 225 15.99 8.21 -33.55
CA SER A 225 16.24 9.26 -32.56
C SER A 225 15.51 8.91 -31.25
N ASP A 226 15.99 9.41 -30.12
CA ASP A 226 15.39 9.19 -28.79
C ASP A 226 13.89 9.47 -28.81
N GLN A 227 13.47 10.61 -29.38
CA GLN A 227 12.06 10.98 -29.49
C GLN A 227 11.21 9.99 -30.31
N ARG A 228 11.77 9.35 -31.34
CA ARG A 228 11.04 8.35 -32.14
C ARG A 228 11.00 7.01 -31.41
N PHE A 229 12.07 6.65 -30.71
CA PHE A 229 12.11 5.46 -29.87
C PHE A 229 11.07 5.54 -28.76
N GLU A 230 11.04 6.65 -28.01
CA GLU A 230 10.06 6.87 -26.93
C GLU A 230 8.61 6.77 -27.43
N ARG A 231 8.29 7.40 -28.57
CA ARG A 231 6.95 7.31 -29.17
C ARG A 231 6.58 5.88 -29.57
N LEU A 232 7.53 5.11 -30.09
CA LEU A 232 7.30 3.72 -30.48
C LEU A 232 7.25 2.76 -29.29
N LEU A 233 7.85 3.15 -28.15
CA LEU A 233 7.80 2.37 -26.92
C LEU A 233 6.47 2.56 -26.18
N LEU A 234 5.87 3.74 -26.27
CA LEU A 234 4.64 4.12 -25.56
C LEU A 234 3.35 3.91 -26.37
N MET A 235 3.43 3.53 -27.65
CA MET A 235 2.29 3.26 -28.56
C MET A 235 2.14 1.77 -28.84
#